data_AF-X1NE66-F1
#
_entry.id   AF-X1NE66-F1
#
_cell.length_a   1.000
_cell.length_b   1.000
_cell.length_c   1.000
_cell.angle_alpha   90.00
_cell.angle_beta   90.00
_cell.angle_gamma   90.00
#
_symmetry.space_group_name_H-M   'P 1'
#
loop_
_entity.id
_entity.type
_entity.pdbx_description
1 polymer ?
#
loop_
_entity_poly.entity_id
_entity_poly.type
_entity_poly.pdbx_seq_one_letter_code
_entity_poly.pdbx_strand_id
1 'polypeptide(L)' 'LLGHIPKQGEQLRYKGLKIVITEMRGMKIEKILLTKERHAATAD' A
#
# COMPACT_ATOMS: atom_id res chain seq x y z
N LEU A 1 -1.93 11.00 -0.32
CA LEU A 1 -2.06 9.95 0.72
C LEU A 1 -0.92 10.04 1.72
N LEU A 2 0.33 9.88 1.29
CA LEU A 2 1.47 10.03 2.18
C LEU A 2 2.11 11.41 1.96
N GLY A 3 1.58 12.40 2.68
CA GLY A 3 2.13 13.77 2.80
C GLY A 3 3.15 13.88 3.93
N HIS A 4 3.80 12.78 4.28
CA HIS A 4 4.80 12.65 5.34
C HIS A 4 5.78 11.52 4.95
N ILE A 5 6.90 11.40 5.68
CA ILE A 5 7.86 10.31 5.46
C ILE A 5 7.25 9.00 5.97
N PRO A 6 6.98 8.03 5.10
CA PRO A 6 6.35 6.79 5.50
C PRO A 6 7.32 5.84 6.21
N LYS A 7 6.74 4.89 6.95
CA LYS A 7 7.49 3.89 7.70
C LYS A 7 7.36 2.49 7.08
N GLN A 8 8.35 1.64 7.33
CA GLN A 8 8.26 0.24 6.95
C GLN A 8 7.07 -0.44 7.68
N GLY A 9 6.33 -1.27 6.97
CA GLY A 9 5.11 -1.93 7.43
C GLY A 9 3.83 -1.09 7.23
N GLU A 10 3.96 0.18 6.85
CA GLU A 10 2.81 1.05 6.62
C GLU A 10 1.96 0.56 5.44
N GLN A 11 0.64 0.58 5.64
CA GLN A 11 -0.33 0.05 4.69
C GLN A 11 -1.25 1.16 4.21
N LEU A 12 -1.49 1.19 2.90
CA LEU A 12 -2.40 2.14 2.29
C LEU A 12 -3.23 1.48 1.19
N ARG A 13 -4.43 2.01 0.99
CA ARG A 13 -5.35 1.55 -0.05
C ARG A 13 -5.49 2.61 -1.13
N TYR A 14 -5.38 2.20 -2.37
CA TYR A 14 -5.52 3.09 -3.51
C TYR A 14 -6.08 2.33 -4.71
N LYS A 15 -7.21 2.78 -5.26
CA LYS A 15 -7.85 2.23 -6.47
C LYS A 15 -8.01 0.69 -6.46
N GLY A 16 -8.52 0.15 -5.36
CA GLY A 16 -8.71 -1.31 -5.20
C GLY A 16 -7.42 -2.10 -5.01
N LEU A 17 -6.30 -1.42 -4.73
CA LEU A 17 -5.02 -2.04 -4.39
C LEU A 17 -4.71 -1.76 -2.93
N LYS A 18 -4.28 -2.81 -2.22
CA LYS A 18 -3.60 -2.69 -0.94
C LYS A 18 -2.10 -2.65 -1.20
N ILE A 19 -1.45 -1.60 -0.74
CA ILE A 19 -0.01 -1.36 -0.87
C ILE A 19 0.57 -1.39 0.54
N VAL A 20 1.58 -2.23 0.76
CA VAL A 20 2.33 -2.29 2.02
C VAL A 20 3.78 -1.94 1.74
N ILE A 21 4.34 -0.99 2.48
CA ILE A 21 5.75 -0.62 2.37
C ILE A 21 6.58 -1.68 3.07
N THR A 22 7.36 -2.46 2.32
CA THR A 22 8.13 -3.58 2.90
C THR A 22 9.58 -3.22 3.16
N GLU A 23 10.14 -2.25 2.43
CA GLU A 23 11.52 -1.82 2.61
C GLU A 23 11.68 -0.32 2.34
N MET A 24 12.34 0.37 3.28
CA MET A 24 12.77 1.76 3.15
C MET A 24 14.29 1.80 3.02
N ARG A 25 14.80 2.67 2.14
CA ARG A 25 16.23 3.00 2.04
C ARG A 25 16.40 4.50 2.21
N GLY A 26 16.77 4.91 3.42
CA GLY A 26 16.75 6.32 3.80
C GLY A 26 15.33 6.89 3.68
N MET A 27 15.16 7.96 2.89
CA MET A 27 13.87 8.60 2.63
C MET A 27 13.12 8.03 1.41
N LYS A 28 13.67 7.01 0.75
CA LYS A 28 13.06 6.38 -0.44
C LYS A 28 12.42 5.04 -0.07
N ILE A 29 11.23 4.80 -0.58
CA ILE A 29 10.63 3.46 -0.58
C ILE A 29 11.37 2.61 -1.61
N GLU A 30 11.93 1.49 -1.17
CA GLU A 30 12.67 0.57 -2.05
C GLU A 30 11.77 -0.55 -2.55
N LYS A 31 10.93 -1.12 -1.66
CA LYS A 31 10.01 -2.21 -2.01
C LYS A 31 8.63 -2.00 -1.40
N ILE A 32 7.63 -2.44 -2.16
CA ILE A 32 6.24 -2.53 -1.72
C ILE A 32 5.67 -3.91 -2.05
N LEU A 33 4.76 -4.38 -1.21
CA LEU A 33 3.87 -5.50 -1.51
C LEU A 33 2.54 -4.94 -2.01
N LEU A 34 2.19 -5.31 -3.24
CA LEU A 34 0.91 -4.96 -3.87
C LEU A 34 -0.03 -6.17 -3.80
N THR A 35 -1.23 -5.95 -3.30
CA THR A 35 -2.31 -6.93 -3.35
C THR A 35 -3.49 -6.31 -4.07
N LYS A 36 -3.93 -6.94 -5.17
CA LYS A 36 -5.20 -6.59 -5.82
C LYS A 36 -6.32 -7.07 -4.91
N GLU A 37 -7.09 -6.13 -4.40
CA GLU A 37 -8.27 -6.47 -3.64
C GLU A 37 -9.36 -6.75 -4.67
N ARG A 38 -9.89 -7.98 -4.69
CA ARG A 38 -11.16 -8.20 -5.38
C ARG A 38 -12.15 -7.32 -4.65
N HIS A 39 -12.75 -6.36 -5.36
CA HIS A 39 -14.02 -5.84 -4.91
C HIS A 39 -14.91 -7.08 -4.76
N ALA A 40 -15.24 -7.43 -3.51
CA ALA A 40 -16.43 -8.22 -3.28
C ALA A 40 -17.56 -7.33 -3.76
N ALA A 41 -17.90 -7.44 -5.06
CA ALA A 41 -19.22 -7.07 -5.49
C ALA A 41 -20.13 -7.93 -4.62
N THR A 42 -20.74 -7.32 -3.61
CA THR A 42 -21.95 -7.87 -3.02
C THR A 42 -22.86 -8.14 -4.20
N ALA A 43 -23.12 -9.41 -4.48
CA ALA A 43 -24.12 -9.80 -5.44
C ALA A 43 -25.46 -9.35 -4.84
N ASP A 44 -26.06 -8.32 -5.44
CA ASP A 44 -27.47 -8.01 -5.29
C ASP A 44 -28.32 -9.04 -6.06
#